data_AF-A0A9Q1FXT3-F1
#
_entry.id   AF-A0A9Q1FXT3-F1
#
_cell.length_a   1.000
_cell.length_b   1.000
_cell.length_c   1.000
_cell.angle_alpha   90.00
_cell.angle_beta   90.00
_cell.angle_gamma   90.00
#
_symmetry.space_group_name_H-M   'P 1'
#
loop_
_entity.id
_entity.type
_entity.pdbx_description
1 polymer ?
#
loop_
_entity_poly.entity_id
_entity_poly.type
_entity_poly.pdbx_seq_one_letter_code
_entity_poly.pdbx_strand_id
1 'polypeptide(L)'
;MPSAITDPLSFAEDLNIFYAQFDTTNCSEECRALLETLPILEPAHPAPFTVDDVRRQLSRCKPGKAPGPDGIQAWVLKECAVELAPIMHSLFWESYKTASVPTLWKTSSIIPMEPEDLLKSHFLPG
;
A
#
# COMPACT_ATOMS: atom_id res chain seq x y z
N MET A 1 19.39 19.74 -25.95
CA MET A 1 20.43 18.79 -25.53
C MET A 1 20.22 18.55 -24.04
N PRO A 2 20.08 17.29 -23.60
CA PRO A 2 19.39 16.95 -22.35
C PRO A 2 20.30 17.19 -21.14
N SER A 3 19.83 17.99 -20.19
CA SER A 3 20.50 18.17 -18.90
C SER A 3 20.45 16.85 -18.14
N ALA A 4 21.63 16.44 -17.67
CA ALA A 4 21.85 15.19 -16.96
C ALA A 4 20.87 15.00 -15.80
N ILE A 5 20.36 13.78 -15.65
CA ILE A 5 19.79 13.28 -14.40
C ILE A 5 20.93 13.35 -13.38
N THR A 6 20.96 14.40 -12.56
CA THR A 6 22.17 14.78 -11.79
C THR A 6 22.14 14.29 -10.34
N ASP A 7 21.05 13.71 -9.85
CA ASP A 7 21.02 13.10 -8.51
C ASP A 7 19.88 12.08 -8.41
N PRO A 8 20.15 10.79 -8.08
CA PRO A 8 19.10 9.79 -7.88
C PRO A 8 18.08 10.19 -6.80
N LEU A 9 18.52 10.96 -5.79
CA LEU A 9 17.65 11.46 -4.73
C LEU A 9 16.68 12.51 -5.25
N SER A 10 17.16 13.51 -5.99
CA SER A 10 16.29 14.54 -6.58
C SER A 10 15.27 13.94 -7.56
N PHE A 11 15.65 12.92 -8.32
CA PHE A 11 14.74 12.23 -9.23
C PHE A 11 13.63 11.47 -8.47
N ALA A 12 13.97 10.81 -7.36
CA ALA A 12 12.99 10.14 -6.53
C ALA A 12 12.05 11.15 -5.84
N GLU A 13 12.56 12.31 -5.42
CA GLU A 13 11.75 13.42 -4.91
C GLU A 13 10.77 13.96 -5.97
N ASP A 14 11.22 14.16 -7.20
CA ASP A 14 10.35 14.59 -8.31
C ASP A 14 9.24 13.57 -8.59
N LEU A 15 9.56 12.28 -8.56
CA LEU A 15 8.58 11.22 -8.71
C LEU A 15 7.60 11.19 -7.53
N ASN A 16 8.08 11.38 -6.30
CA ASN A 16 7.21 11.46 -5.12
C ASN A 16 6.21 12.60 -5.25
N ILE A 17 6.66 13.79 -5.67
CA ILE A 17 5.78 14.94 -5.90
C ILE A 17 4.75 14.61 -6.99
N PHE A 18 5.19 14.01 -8.10
CA PHE A 18 4.31 13.66 -9.21
C PHE A 18 3.27 12.59 -8.86
N TYR A 19 3.60 11.58 -8.07
CA TYR A 19 2.64 10.53 -7.70
C TYR A 19 1.77 10.92 -6.49
N ALA A 20 2.29 11.72 -5.55
CA ALA A 20 1.53 12.22 -4.40
C ALA A 20 0.37 13.18 -4.79
N GLN A 21 0.41 13.75 -6.00
CA GLN A 21 -0.70 14.56 -6.51
C GLN A 21 -2.00 13.75 -6.59
N PHE A 22 -1.92 12.44 -6.89
CA PHE A 22 -3.09 11.56 -6.94
C PHE A 22 -3.60 11.17 -5.55
N ASP A 23 -2.71 11.14 -4.56
CA ASP A 23 -3.07 10.83 -3.17
C ASP A 23 -3.84 11.99 -2.50
N THR A 24 -3.55 13.22 -2.93
CA THR A 24 -4.16 14.45 -2.39
C THR A 24 -5.40 14.91 -3.16
N THR A 25 -5.55 14.56 -4.44
CA THR A 25 -6.63 15.09 -5.30
C THR A 25 -7.70 14.09 -5.74
N ASN A 26 -7.82 12.92 -5.10
CA ASN A 26 -8.94 12.02 -5.39
C ASN A 26 -10.22 12.29 -4.56
N CYS A 27 -10.42 13.56 -4.16
CA CYS A 27 -11.63 14.04 -3.51
C CYS A 27 -12.13 15.32 -4.21
N SER A 28 -12.12 15.37 -5.54
CA SER A 28 -12.88 16.42 -6.22
C SER A 28 -14.37 16.24 -5.88
N GLU A 29 -15.13 17.34 -5.83
CA GLU A 29 -16.59 17.28 -5.66
C GLU A 29 -17.25 16.32 -6.67
N GLU A 30 -16.64 16.14 -7.84
CA GLU A 30 -17.11 15.28 -8.93
C GLU A 30 -17.01 13.79 -8.58
N CYS A 31 -15.92 13.35 -7.95
CA CYS A 31 -15.78 11.97 -7.47
C CYS A 31 -16.81 11.68 -6.37
N ARG A 32 -17.06 12.63 -5.48
CA ARG A 32 -18.09 12.49 -4.43
C ARG A 32 -19.50 12.46 -5.03
N ALA A 33 -19.81 13.33 -5.98
CA ALA A 33 -21.09 13.37 -6.67
C ALA A 33 -21.36 12.06 -7.45
N LEU A 34 -20.32 11.47 -8.05
CA LEU A 34 -20.42 10.14 -8.68
C LEU A 34 -20.70 9.04 -7.65
N LEU A 35 -20.03 9.06 -6.49
CA LEU A 35 -20.29 8.08 -5.42
C LEU A 35 -21.73 8.19 -4.87
N GLU A 36 -22.29 9.40 -4.78
CA GLU A 36 -23.66 9.65 -4.32
C GLU A 36 -24.75 9.21 -5.32
N THR A 37 -24.41 9.10 -6.62
CA THR A 37 -25.35 8.66 -7.67
C THR A 37 -25.35 7.15 -7.88
N LEU A 38 -24.38 6.43 -7.31
CA LEU A 38 -24.37 4.98 -7.34
C LEU A 38 -25.48 4.44 -6.44
N PRO A 39 -26.27 3.44 -6.88
CA PRO A 39 -27.24 2.80 -6.03
C PRO A 39 -26.48 2.19 -4.86
N ILE A 40 -26.71 2.73 -3.66
CA ILE A 40 -26.12 2.25 -2.42
C ILE A 40 -26.45 0.75 -2.33
N LEU A 41 -25.43 -0.09 -2.45
CA LEU A 41 -25.57 -1.50 -2.15
C LEU A 41 -25.96 -1.56 -0.67
N GLU A 42 -27.21 -1.91 -0.39
CA GLU A 42 -27.66 -2.14 0.98
C GLU A 42 -26.62 -3.01 1.71
N PRO A 43 -26.33 -2.73 3.01
CA PRO A 43 -25.28 -3.38 3.77
C PRO A 43 -25.63 -4.82 4.18
N ALA A 44 -26.46 -5.51 3.40
CA ALA A 44 -26.88 -6.89 3.61
C ALA A 44 -25.98 -7.93 2.91
N HIS A 45 -24.91 -7.48 2.25
CA HIS A 45 -23.98 -8.42 1.63
C HIS A 45 -22.98 -8.93 2.68
N PRO A 46 -22.80 -10.26 2.81
CA PRO A 46 -21.72 -10.80 3.62
C PRO A 46 -20.40 -10.20 3.15
N ALA A 47 -19.43 -10.08 4.07
CA ALA A 47 -18.13 -9.52 3.75
C ALA A 47 -17.60 -10.15 2.45
N PRO A 48 -17.21 -9.35 1.43
CA PRO A 48 -16.86 -9.88 0.11
C PRO A 48 -15.58 -10.72 0.14
N PHE A 49 -14.91 -10.79 1.30
CA PHE A 49 -13.73 -11.57 1.58
C PHE A 49 -13.75 -12.03 3.04
N THR A 50 -13.10 -13.16 3.28
CA THR A 50 -12.96 -13.78 4.61
C THR A 50 -11.58 -13.54 5.21
N VAL A 51 -11.43 -13.86 6.51
CA VAL A 51 -10.11 -13.89 7.17
C VAL A 51 -9.15 -14.85 6.46
N ASP A 52 -9.65 -16.00 5.96
CA ASP A 52 -8.80 -16.95 5.23
C ASP A 52 -8.29 -16.37 3.90
N ASP A 53 -9.13 -15.59 3.21
CA ASP A 53 -8.72 -14.92 1.98
C ASP A 53 -7.58 -13.92 2.27
N VAL A 54 -7.70 -13.14 3.34
CA VAL A 54 -6.65 -12.21 3.78
C VAL A 54 -5.37 -12.97 4.14
N ARG A 55 -5.46 -14.04 4.92
CA ARG A 55 -4.33 -14.91 5.28
C ARG A 55 -3.62 -15.45 4.04
N ARG A 56 -4.39 -15.91 3.05
CA ARG A 56 -3.87 -16.45 1.79
C ARG A 56 -3.14 -15.38 0.99
N GLN A 57 -3.62 -14.14 0.98
CA GLN A 57 -2.92 -13.05 0.33
C GLN A 57 -1.63 -12.68 1.06
N LEU A 58 -1.65 -12.57 2.39
CA LEU A 58 -0.45 -12.33 3.19
C LEU A 58 0.61 -13.42 2.97
N SER A 59 0.18 -14.69 2.88
CA SER A 59 1.08 -15.82 2.62
C SER A 59 1.73 -15.81 1.22
N ARG A 60 1.16 -15.05 0.27
CA ARG A 60 1.65 -14.91 -1.11
C ARG A 60 2.60 -13.72 -1.27
N CYS A 61 2.84 -12.93 -0.22
CA CYS A 61 3.84 -11.88 -0.23
C CYS A 61 5.20 -12.47 -0.63
N LYS A 62 5.81 -11.89 -1.68
CA LYS A 62 7.08 -12.40 -2.22
C LYS A 62 8.25 -11.89 -1.36
N PRO A 63 9.00 -12.77 -0.69
CA PRO A 63 10.25 -12.38 -0.04
C PRO A 63 11.25 -11.93 -1.11
N GLY A 64 12.01 -10.85 -0.84
CA GLY A 64 12.97 -10.28 -1.79
C GLY A 64 12.48 -9.06 -2.57
N LYS A 65 11.39 -8.41 -2.13
CA LYS A 65 11.04 -7.05 -2.53
C LYS A 65 11.51 -6.07 -1.46
N ALA A 66 11.88 -4.86 -1.88
CA ALA A 66 12.20 -3.79 -0.95
C ALA A 66 11.05 -3.60 0.05
N PRO A 67 11.34 -3.46 1.35
CA PRO A 67 10.31 -3.18 2.35
C PRO A 67 9.60 -1.87 1.99
N GLY A 68 8.35 -1.74 2.43
CA GLY A 68 7.64 -0.48 2.32
C GLY A 68 8.31 0.63 3.13
N PRO A 69 7.79 1.86 3.08
CA PRO A 69 8.27 2.96 3.93
C PRO A 69 8.12 2.68 5.44
N ASP A 70 7.37 1.63 5.81
CA ASP A 70 7.23 1.11 7.16
C ASP A 70 8.41 0.21 7.61
N GLY A 71 9.33 -0.14 6.71
CA GLY A 71 10.45 -1.04 6.99
C GLY A 71 10.05 -2.50 7.18
N ILE A 72 8.76 -2.84 7.01
CA ILE A 72 8.27 -4.20 7.23
C ILE A 72 8.60 -5.04 6.00
N GLN A 73 9.45 -6.05 6.19
CA GLN A 73 9.80 -6.94 5.12
C GLN A 73 8.64 -7.88 4.78
N ALA A 74 8.47 -8.18 3.49
CA ALA A 74 7.40 -9.05 3.00
C ALA A 74 7.40 -10.46 3.62
N TRP A 75 8.54 -10.94 4.13
CA TRP A 75 8.60 -12.22 4.84
C TRP A 75 7.91 -12.15 6.22
N VAL A 76 7.96 -11.02 6.91
CA VAL A 76 7.29 -10.84 8.22
C VAL A 76 5.78 -10.97 8.03
N LEU A 77 5.23 -10.34 6.99
CA LEU A 77 3.82 -10.47 6.64
C LEU A 77 3.42 -11.92 6.31
N LYS A 78 4.35 -12.68 5.72
CA LYS A 78 4.15 -14.08 5.36
C LYS A 78 4.20 -14.99 6.60
N GLU A 79 5.17 -14.82 7.47
CA GLU A 79 5.33 -15.62 8.70
C GLU A 79 4.20 -15.30 9.70
N CYS A 80 3.85 -14.03 9.86
CA CYS A 80 2.77 -13.59 10.74
C CYS A 80 1.38 -13.58 10.07
N ALA A 81 1.21 -14.30 8.95
CA ALA A 81 -0.03 -14.25 8.18
C ALA A 81 -1.25 -14.73 8.98
N VAL A 82 -1.06 -15.67 9.91
CA VAL A 82 -2.14 -16.22 10.74
C VAL A 82 -2.59 -15.19 11.77
N GLU A 83 -1.64 -14.52 12.41
CA GLU A 83 -1.84 -13.55 13.48
C GLU A 83 -2.38 -12.22 12.95
N LEU A 84 -1.88 -11.79 11.79
CA LEU A 84 -2.27 -10.52 11.17
C LEU A 84 -3.62 -10.59 10.45
N ALA A 85 -4.00 -11.76 9.92
CA ALA A 85 -5.21 -11.88 9.09
C ALA A 85 -6.50 -11.38 9.76
N PRO A 86 -6.81 -11.66 11.04
CA PRO A 86 -8.04 -11.18 11.68
C PRO A 86 -8.08 -9.65 11.82
N ILE A 87 -6.94 -9.04 12.16
CA ILE A 87 -6.83 -7.58 12.35
C ILE A 87 -6.92 -6.88 10.99
N MET A 88 -6.19 -7.38 9.99
CA MET A 88 -6.23 -6.85 8.63
C MET A 88 -7.63 -7.00 8.01
N HIS A 89 -8.28 -8.14 8.21
CA HIS A 89 -9.68 -8.36 7.79
C HIS A 89 -10.62 -7.32 8.39
N SER A 90 -10.50 -7.05 9.69
CA SER A 90 -11.32 -6.05 10.38
C SER A 90 -11.09 -4.65 9.80
N LEU A 91 -9.84 -4.25 9.55
CA LEU A 91 -9.53 -2.95 8.93
C LEU A 91 -10.08 -2.84 7.50
N PHE A 92 -9.94 -3.89 6.70
CA PHE A 92 -10.49 -3.91 5.35
C PHE A 92 -12.02 -3.90 5.37
N TRP A 93 -12.64 -4.58 6.33
CA TRP A 93 -14.09 -4.59 6.49
C TRP A 93 -14.62 -3.21 6.89
N GLU A 94 -13.97 -2.52 7.82
CA GLU A 94 -14.32 -1.14 8.17
C GLU A 94 -14.14 -0.19 6.97
N SER A 95 -13.03 -0.31 6.25
CA SER A 95 -12.78 0.47 5.02
C SER A 95 -13.86 0.21 3.95
N TYR A 96 -14.25 -1.05 3.77
CA TYR A 96 -15.29 -1.44 2.83
C TYR A 96 -16.66 -0.86 3.21
N LYS A 97 -17.06 -0.96 4.48
CA LYS A 97 -18.35 -0.41 4.97
C LYS A 97 -18.42 1.11 4.88
N THR A 98 -17.32 1.79 5.15
CA THR A 98 -17.26 3.25 5.20
C THR A 98 -16.88 3.87 3.86
N ALA A 99 -16.59 3.04 2.84
CA ALA A 99 -16.00 3.45 1.58
C ALA A 99 -14.78 4.38 1.77
N SER A 100 -14.03 4.18 2.86
CA SER A 100 -12.97 5.08 3.30
C SER A 100 -11.71 4.32 3.64
N VAL A 101 -10.65 4.60 2.88
CA VAL A 101 -9.32 4.03 3.09
C VAL A 101 -8.52 4.94 4.02
N PRO A 102 -7.84 4.41 5.06
CA PRO A 102 -6.96 5.19 5.93
C PRO A 102 -5.95 6.02 5.12
N THR A 103 -5.74 7.28 5.49
CA THR A 103 -4.80 8.17 4.79
C THR A 103 -3.40 7.57 4.69
N LEU A 104 -2.95 6.87 5.74
CA LEU A 104 -1.65 6.20 5.76
C LEU A 104 -1.49 5.15 4.65
N TRP A 105 -2.57 4.49 4.23
CA TRP A 105 -2.53 3.52 3.13
C TRP A 105 -2.56 4.17 1.74
N LYS A 106 -2.96 5.45 1.68
CA LYS A 106 -2.89 6.25 0.44
C LYS A 106 -1.50 6.81 0.24
N THR A 107 -0.73 7.02 1.32
CA THR A 107 0.62 7.57 1.21
C THR A 107 1.59 6.55 0.64
N SER A 108 2.09 6.79 -0.59
CA SER A 108 3.22 6.03 -1.15
C SER A 108 4.48 6.90 -1.18
N SER A 109 5.64 6.28 -0.92
CA SER A 109 6.94 6.96 -1.01
C SER A 109 7.90 6.11 -1.82
N ILE A 110 8.42 6.69 -2.89
CA ILE A 110 9.48 6.20 -3.74
C ILE A 110 10.79 6.57 -3.04
N ILE A 111 11.44 5.56 -2.49
CA ILE A 111 12.74 5.70 -1.83
C ILE A 111 13.80 5.20 -2.81
N PRO A 112 14.79 6.02 -3.19
CA PRO A 112 15.91 5.56 -3.99
C PRO A 112 16.75 4.62 -3.12
N MET A 113 17.03 3.43 -3.66
CA MET A 113 17.80 2.40 -2.97
C MET A 113 19.09 2.13 -3.72
N GLU A 114 20.21 2.26 -3.03
CA GLU A 114 21.51 1.96 -3.61
C GLU A 114 21.73 0.44 -3.75
N PRO A 115 22.37 -0.05 -4.82
CA PRO A 115 22.66 -1.47 -5.02
C PRO A 115 23.44 -2.13 -3.87
N GLU A 116 24.24 -1.35 -3.15
CA GLU A 116 25.02 -1.80 -1.98
C GLU A 116 24.15 -2.00 -0.72
N ASP A 117 23.02 -1.29 -0.61
CA ASP A 117 22.04 -1.49 0.45
C ASP A 117 21.10 -2.68 0.15
N LEU A 118 20.85 -2.97 -1.12
CA LEU A 118 20.23 -4.22 -1.56
C LEU A 118 21.08 -5.43 -1.15
N LEU A 119 22.40 -5.34 -1.24
CA LEU A 119 23.30 -6.42 -0.83
C LEU A 119 23.22 -6.63 0.69
N LYS A 120 23.31 -5.57 1.50
CA LYS A 120 23.28 -5.68 2.98
C LYS A 120 21.94 -6.19 3.51
N SER A 121 20.81 -5.81 2.90
CA SER A 121 19.47 -6.30 3.32
C SER A 121 19.26 -7.80 3.10
N HIS A 122 19.98 -8.42 2.15
CA HIS A 122 19.99 -9.87 1.93
C HIS A 122 20.98 -10.64 2.83
N PHE A 123 21.86 -9.95 3.57
CA PHE A 123 22.96 -10.54 4.33
C PHE A 123 22.89 -10.36 5.86
N LEU A 124 21.71 -10.10 6.44
CA LEU A 124 21.53 -10.19 7.89
C LEU A 124 20.90 -11.55 8.29
N PRO A 125 21.68 -12.51 8.84
CA PRO A 125 21.12 -13.60 9.61
C PRO A 125 20.93 -13.14 11.06
N GLY A 126 19.71 -13.34 11.57
CA GLY A 126 19.35 -13.16 12.97
C GLY A 126 18.04 -13.88 13.23
#